data_AF-A0A673IIR2-F1
#
_entry.id   AF-A0A673IIR2-F1
#
_cell.length_a   1.000
_cell.length_b   1.000
_cell.length_c   1.000
_cell.angle_alpha   90.00
_cell.angle_beta   90.00
_cell.angle_gamma   90.00
#
_symmetry.space_group_name_H-M   'P 1'
#
loop_
_entity.id
_entity.type
_entity.pdbx_description
1 polymer ?
#
loop_
_entity_poly.entity_id
_entity_poly.type
_entity_poly.pdbx_seq_one_letter_code
_entity_poly.pdbx_strand_id
1 'polypeptide(L)'
;MEMECILVSVNGARVELADGRALMLGRGPETRITDKKCSRHQVSTSLPVFPQLGPNPSSLDGQCLGRGASGCLATGCTLYLVNQSHPFTVEFAGHSNEKSPSPQKKGKATKRPHSPEDDAPRTKQGHWQQIGSLLLFTAAGLPDSSKIAGFDVDGCIITTKSGKVFPTSPDDWRILFPEIQPRLASLLKTGYKVVFFTNQMGISRGKLRPEVFKSKVEDILQTLQLPIQVFASTAPGIYRKPVIGMWEHLCEKANGGVTVDVSQSFYVGDAAGRPANWAPGKKKKDFSCSDRLFALNIGLQFHTPEEYFLGWKPAQFSLPEFDPRKLDSKRRLYDPPDASLTSTKQEVIVAVGFPGSGKSTLFQTHIIPKGYAYVNRDILGSWQQCVSACERALKEGRSVAVDNTNPDPESRKRYIDVSQSAGVPCRCFNFTASLEQAKHNNRVLGVLLQLFYSMKKFVAPSLSEGFSEILQIHFG
;
A
#
# COMPACT_ATOMS: atom_id res chain seq x y z
N MET A 1 30.82 5.00 -35.74
CA MET A 1 29.36 4.89 -35.85
C MET A 1 28.81 5.15 -34.48
N GLU A 2 28.08 6.26 -34.31
CA GLU A 2 27.43 6.62 -33.06
C GLU A 2 26.41 5.53 -32.71
N MET A 3 26.55 4.91 -31.54
CA MET A 3 25.53 3.99 -31.03
C MET A 3 24.36 4.83 -30.52
N GLU A 4 23.24 4.82 -31.23
CA GLU A 4 22.01 5.43 -30.73
C GLU A 4 21.42 4.57 -29.62
N CYS A 5 21.42 5.13 -28.41
CA CYS A 5 20.84 4.54 -27.22
C CYS A 5 19.54 5.27 -26.88
N ILE A 6 18.44 4.52 -26.74
CA ILE A 6 17.12 5.09 -26.47
C ILE A 6 16.59 4.50 -25.17
N LEU A 7 16.12 5.36 -24.28
CA LEU A 7 15.33 4.97 -23.12
C LEU A 7 13.85 4.94 -23.50
N VAL A 8 13.23 3.77 -23.37
CA VAL A 8 11.83 3.56 -23.70
C VAL A 8 11.03 3.32 -22.42
N SER A 9 10.11 4.23 -22.12
CA SER A 9 9.16 4.09 -21.02
C SER A 9 8.02 3.16 -21.37
N VAL A 10 7.45 2.49 -20.36
CA VAL A 10 6.19 1.74 -20.46
C VAL A 10 4.99 2.57 -20.94
N ASN A 11 5.04 3.90 -20.82
CA ASN A 11 4.00 4.82 -21.32
C ASN A 11 4.27 5.35 -22.75
N GLY A 12 5.23 4.76 -23.47
CA GLY A 12 5.59 5.10 -24.84
C GLY A 12 6.42 6.38 -24.99
N ALA A 13 6.88 6.99 -23.89
CA ALA A 13 7.90 8.05 -23.98
C ALA A 13 9.23 7.45 -24.45
N ARG A 14 9.86 8.08 -25.44
CA ARG A 14 11.17 7.70 -25.98
C ARG A 14 12.11 8.86 -25.74
N VAL A 15 13.24 8.59 -25.08
CA VAL A 15 14.25 9.61 -24.77
C VAL A 15 15.58 9.18 -25.36
N GLU A 16 16.08 9.96 -26.31
CA GLU A 16 17.35 9.69 -27.01
C GLU A 16 18.54 10.11 -26.16
N LEU A 17 19.52 9.21 -26.02
CA LEU A 17 20.76 9.44 -25.31
C LEU A 17 21.90 9.60 -26.33
N ALA A 18 22.33 10.85 -26.55
CA ALA A 18 23.50 11.14 -27.40
C ALA A 18 24.81 10.93 -26.63
N ASP A 19 25.82 10.39 -27.30
CA ASP A 19 27.13 10.12 -26.71
C ASP A 19 27.80 11.43 -26.23
N GLY A 20 28.37 11.40 -25.02
CA GLY A 20 29.07 12.55 -24.42
C GLY A 20 28.24 13.75 -23.96
N ARG A 21 26.89 13.77 -24.09
CA ARG A 21 26.04 14.84 -23.53
C ARG A 21 25.28 14.37 -22.29
N ALA A 22 25.45 15.11 -21.18
CA ALA A 22 24.69 14.89 -19.95
C ALA A 22 23.22 15.28 -20.14
N LEU A 23 22.31 14.30 -20.17
CA LEU A 23 20.87 14.54 -20.21
C LEU A 23 20.28 14.43 -18.79
N MET A 24 19.42 15.39 -18.42
CA MET A 24 18.73 15.36 -17.14
C MET A 24 17.37 14.68 -17.28
N LEU A 25 17.19 13.56 -16.60
CA LEU A 25 15.94 12.81 -16.59
C LEU A 25 15.20 13.01 -15.27
N GLY A 26 13.89 13.21 -15.36
CA GLY A 26 13.02 13.41 -14.21
C GLY A 26 11.59 13.73 -14.61
N ARG A 27 10.77 14.17 -13.67
CA ARG A 27 9.39 14.62 -13.92
C ARG A 27 9.36 15.75 -14.96
N GLY A 28 8.63 15.57 -16.06
CA GLY A 28 8.50 16.57 -17.10
C GLY A 28 7.81 16.04 -18.38
N PRO A 29 7.63 16.91 -19.40
CA PRO A 29 6.99 16.54 -20.66
C PRO A 29 7.73 15.43 -21.43
N GLU A 30 9.06 15.43 -21.37
CA GLU A 30 9.93 14.47 -22.09
C GLU A 30 9.76 13.04 -21.58
N THR A 31 9.71 12.84 -20.27
CA THR A 31 9.49 11.53 -19.64
C THR A 31 8.01 11.19 -19.47
N ARG A 32 7.13 12.17 -19.67
CA ARG A 32 5.69 12.12 -19.39
C ARG A 32 5.36 11.77 -17.92
N ILE A 33 6.31 11.98 -17.01
CA ILE A 33 6.13 11.70 -15.57
C ILE A 33 5.58 12.94 -14.88
N THR A 34 4.43 12.79 -14.23
CA THR A 34 3.82 13.83 -13.39
C THR A 34 4.03 13.59 -11.88
N ASP A 35 4.64 12.47 -11.52
CA ASP A 35 4.89 12.06 -10.13
C ASP A 35 5.76 13.09 -9.38
N LYS A 36 5.18 13.70 -8.35
CA LYS A 36 5.85 14.74 -7.55
C LYS A 36 7.03 14.19 -6.73
N LYS A 37 7.13 12.87 -6.52
CA LYS A 37 8.28 12.21 -5.88
C LYS A 37 9.48 12.15 -6.81
N CYS A 38 9.26 12.17 -8.12
CA CYS A 38 10.33 12.28 -9.10
C CYS A 38 10.79 13.75 -9.19
N SER A 39 12.07 14.01 -8.90
CA SER A 39 12.67 15.33 -9.16
C SER A 39 12.57 15.66 -10.66
N ARG A 40 12.58 16.94 -11.03
CA ARG A 40 12.75 17.33 -12.45
C ARG A 40 14.14 16.96 -12.97
N HIS A 41 15.12 16.89 -12.06
CA HIS A 41 16.48 16.41 -12.32
C HIS A 41 16.75 15.24 -11.37
N GLN A 42 16.16 14.10 -11.68
CA GLN A 42 16.18 12.91 -10.83
C GLN A 42 17.46 12.10 -11.06
N VAL A 43 17.88 11.97 -12.32
CA VAL A 43 19.11 11.28 -12.74
C VAL A 43 19.77 12.11 -13.84
N SER A 44 21.10 12.16 -13.88
CA SER A 44 21.85 12.67 -15.03
C SER A 44 22.44 11.48 -15.79
N THR A 45 22.47 11.54 -17.12
CA THR A 45 22.90 10.42 -17.95
C THR A 45 24.08 10.83 -18.82
N SER A 46 25.23 10.24 -18.60
CA SER A 46 26.36 10.24 -19.55
C SER A 46 26.79 8.80 -19.68
N LEU A 47 26.57 8.16 -20.82
CA LEU A 47 26.90 6.74 -20.99
C LEU A 47 28.37 6.49 -20.56
N PRO A 48 28.65 5.44 -19.78
CA PRO A 48 27.76 4.38 -19.30
C PRO A 48 27.15 4.60 -17.89
N VAL A 49 27.27 5.80 -17.29
CA VAL A 49 27.11 6.02 -15.84
C VAL A 49 25.94 6.95 -15.51
N PHE A 50 25.11 6.55 -14.53
CA PHE A 50 23.90 7.27 -14.11
C PHE A 50 23.96 7.73 -12.65
N PRO A 51 24.51 8.92 -12.35
CA PRO A 51 24.44 9.48 -11.01
C PRO A 51 23.02 9.89 -10.62
N GLN A 52 22.53 9.40 -9.48
CA GLN A 52 21.27 9.87 -8.89
C GLN A 52 21.46 11.26 -8.25
N LEU A 53 20.69 12.23 -8.74
CA LEU A 53 20.71 13.62 -8.24
C LEU A 53 19.51 13.93 -7.34
N GLY A 54 18.36 13.30 -7.63
CA GLY A 54 17.12 13.50 -6.90
C GLY A 54 17.16 12.99 -5.46
N PRO A 55 16.32 13.57 -4.56
CA PRO A 55 16.30 13.23 -3.14
C PRO A 55 15.70 11.85 -2.86
N ASN A 56 14.91 11.30 -3.78
CA ASN A 56 14.31 9.97 -3.66
C ASN A 56 15.11 8.94 -4.49
N PRO A 57 15.22 7.67 -4.05
CA PRO A 57 16.05 6.67 -4.71
C PRO A 57 15.56 6.32 -6.12
N SER A 58 16.50 6.21 -7.07
CA SER A 58 16.31 5.55 -8.37
C SER A 58 16.79 4.10 -8.27
N SER A 59 16.41 3.21 -9.18
CA SER A 59 16.92 1.83 -9.17
C SER A 59 17.20 1.27 -10.55
N LEU A 60 18.23 0.44 -10.68
CA LEU A 60 18.55 -0.33 -11.88
C LEU A 60 18.25 -1.80 -11.61
N ASP A 61 17.39 -2.42 -12.42
CA ASP A 61 16.95 -3.82 -12.26
C ASP A 61 16.49 -4.16 -10.82
N GLY A 62 15.83 -3.20 -10.17
CA GLY A 62 15.34 -3.31 -8.81
C GLY A 62 16.37 -3.03 -7.70
N GLN A 63 17.65 -2.85 -8.02
CA GLN A 63 18.67 -2.44 -7.05
C GLN A 63 18.66 -0.93 -6.86
N CYS A 64 18.41 -0.47 -5.63
CA CYS A 64 18.35 0.95 -5.30
C CYS A 64 19.73 1.62 -5.37
N LEU A 65 19.81 2.71 -6.11
CA LEU A 65 20.90 3.66 -6.05
C LEU A 65 20.62 4.67 -4.91
N GLY A 66 21.67 5.04 -4.19
CA GLY A 66 21.63 6.15 -3.21
C GLY A 66 21.93 7.48 -3.89
N ARG A 67 21.63 8.60 -3.22
CA ARG A 67 21.97 9.94 -3.73
C ARG A 67 23.48 10.06 -3.93
N GLY A 68 23.92 10.39 -5.15
CA GLY A 68 25.33 10.46 -5.54
C GLY A 68 25.97 9.12 -5.93
N ALA A 69 25.25 8.00 -5.80
CA ALA A 69 25.70 6.71 -6.33
C ALA A 69 25.39 6.62 -7.83
N SER A 70 26.21 5.84 -8.54
CA SER A 70 26.05 5.61 -9.98
C SER A 70 26.00 4.11 -10.28
N GLY A 71 25.26 3.76 -11.34
CA GLY A 71 25.27 2.41 -11.90
C GLY A 71 25.49 2.42 -13.41
N CYS A 72 25.90 1.27 -13.95
CA CYS A 72 26.14 1.09 -15.38
C CYS A 72 24.90 0.51 -16.07
N LEU A 73 24.51 1.07 -17.22
CA LEU A 73 23.44 0.52 -18.04
C LEU A 73 24.00 -0.47 -19.06
N ALA A 74 23.50 -1.71 -19.02
CA ALA A 74 23.68 -2.70 -20.09
C ALA A 74 22.37 -2.82 -20.90
N THR A 75 22.47 -3.34 -22.13
CA THR A 75 21.31 -3.60 -23.00
C THR A 75 20.28 -4.47 -22.28
N GLY A 76 19.03 -4.03 -22.24
CA GLY A 76 17.93 -4.76 -21.58
C GLY A 76 17.76 -4.47 -20.09
N CYS A 77 18.62 -3.65 -19.47
CA CYS A 77 18.41 -3.18 -18.09
C CYS A 77 17.20 -2.24 -18.01
N THR A 78 16.49 -2.31 -16.89
CA THR A 78 15.38 -1.42 -16.55
C THR A 78 15.78 -0.39 -15.51
N LEU A 79 15.78 0.89 -15.90
CA LEU A 79 15.93 2.02 -15.01
C LEU A 79 14.56 2.45 -14.47
N TYR A 80 14.39 2.42 -13.16
CA TYR A 80 13.25 3.02 -12.48
C TYR A 80 13.66 4.39 -11.94
N LEU A 81 13.01 5.45 -12.45
CA LEU A 81 13.44 6.81 -12.14
C LEU A 81 13.20 7.19 -10.67
N VAL A 82 12.19 6.65 -9.99
CA VAL A 82 12.01 6.92 -8.57
C VAL A 82 11.25 5.81 -7.86
N ASN A 83 11.72 5.38 -6.68
CA ASN A 83 11.05 4.43 -5.79
C ASN A 83 10.50 3.18 -6.51
N GLN A 84 11.31 2.55 -7.38
CA GLN A 84 10.90 1.41 -8.21
C GLN A 84 9.65 1.66 -9.08
N SER A 85 9.40 2.93 -9.43
CA SER A 85 8.33 3.38 -10.32
C SER A 85 8.91 4.06 -11.55
N HIS A 86 8.08 4.19 -12.60
CA HIS A 86 8.45 4.76 -13.91
C HIS A 86 9.64 4.05 -14.57
N PRO A 87 9.46 2.78 -15.00
CA PRO A 87 10.49 2.01 -15.66
C PRO A 87 10.78 2.51 -17.08
N PHE A 88 12.07 2.59 -17.41
CA PHE A 88 12.62 2.83 -18.74
C PHE A 88 13.55 1.68 -19.09
N THR A 89 13.35 1.06 -20.24
CA THR A 89 14.23 0.02 -20.76
C THR A 89 15.23 0.65 -21.71
N VAL A 90 16.48 0.21 -21.62
CA VAL A 90 17.53 0.64 -22.56
C VAL A 90 17.49 -0.22 -23.81
N GLU A 91 17.22 0.42 -24.95
CA GLU A 91 17.33 -0.18 -26.27
C GLU A 91 18.51 0.43 -27.02
N PHE A 92 19.38 -0.42 -27.58
CA PHE A 92 20.42 -0.02 -28.52
C PHE A 92 19.96 -0.38 -29.93
N ALA A 93 19.91 0.60 -30.83
CA ALA A 93 19.56 0.33 -32.22
C ALA A 93 20.80 -0.22 -32.97
N GLY A 94 20.83 -1.52 -33.29
CA GLY A 94 21.91 -2.12 -34.07
C GLY A 94 21.95 -3.66 -34.12
N HIS A 95 21.23 -4.22 -35.09
CA HIS A 95 21.30 -5.58 -35.69
C HIS A 95 21.01 -6.87 -34.89
N SER A 96 20.00 -7.58 -35.40
CA SER A 96 19.76 -9.03 -35.34
C SER A 96 20.68 -9.81 -36.29
N ASN A 97 21.31 -10.91 -35.83
CA ASN A 97 21.28 -12.26 -36.44
C ASN A 97 22.38 -13.20 -35.90
N GLU A 98 22.04 -14.50 -35.94
CA GLU A 98 22.78 -15.74 -35.67
C GLU A 98 24.33 -15.73 -35.78
N LYS A 99 25.00 -16.44 -34.84
CA LYS A 99 25.84 -17.66 -35.06
C LYS A 99 26.74 -17.95 -33.84
N SER A 100 26.87 -19.23 -33.50
CA SER A 100 27.88 -19.77 -32.56
C SER A 100 29.31 -19.43 -33.03
N PRO A 101 30.29 -19.27 -32.11
CA PRO A 101 31.27 -20.34 -31.90
C PRO A 101 31.95 -20.42 -30.50
N SER A 102 32.43 -21.62 -30.16
CA SER A 102 33.52 -21.95 -29.21
C SER A 102 34.92 -21.76 -29.85
N PRO A 103 36.11 -22.00 -29.22
CA PRO A 103 36.58 -21.97 -27.82
C PRO A 103 37.97 -21.26 -27.59
N GLN A 104 38.41 -21.17 -26.31
CA GLN A 104 39.76 -20.89 -25.76
C GLN A 104 40.23 -19.39 -25.69
N LYS A 105 41.03 -18.87 -24.73
CA LYS A 105 42.14 -19.41 -23.90
C LYS A 105 42.30 -18.72 -22.52
N LYS A 106 42.67 -19.57 -21.54
CA LYS A 106 43.54 -19.42 -20.35
C LYS A 106 44.02 -18.02 -19.87
N GLY A 107 43.73 -17.73 -18.60
CA GLY A 107 44.48 -16.82 -17.72
C GLY A 107 44.48 -17.34 -16.27
N LYS A 108 45.66 -17.38 -15.64
CA LYS A 108 46.07 -18.12 -14.43
C LYS A 108 45.26 -17.84 -13.14
N ALA A 109 44.94 -18.91 -12.40
CA ALA A 109 44.45 -18.89 -11.02
C ALA A 109 45.57 -19.20 -10.03
N THR A 110 45.67 -18.38 -8.98
CA THR A 110 46.50 -18.62 -7.79
C THR A 110 45.70 -19.41 -6.74
N LYS A 111 46.25 -20.56 -6.34
CA LYS A 111 45.71 -21.49 -5.33
C LYS A 111 45.89 -20.95 -3.90
N ARG A 112 44.87 -21.12 -3.05
CA ARG A 112 45.00 -21.43 -1.60
C ARG A 112 43.83 -22.34 -1.15
N PRO A 113 44.02 -23.17 -0.09
CA PRO A 113 43.64 -24.58 -0.11
C PRO A 113 42.27 -24.91 0.53
N HIS A 114 41.74 -26.06 0.11
CA HIS A 114 40.57 -26.76 0.63
C HIS A 114 40.73 -27.20 2.09
N SER A 115 39.65 -27.06 2.86
CA SER A 115 39.28 -27.95 3.96
C SER A 115 38.07 -28.80 3.50
N PRO A 116 37.99 -30.10 3.84
CA PRO A 116 36.89 -30.96 3.44
C PRO A 116 35.72 -30.74 4.41
N GLU A 117 34.57 -30.29 3.90
CA GLU A 117 33.30 -30.36 4.63
C GLU A 117 32.49 -31.54 4.09
N ASP A 118 31.97 -32.30 5.05
CA ASP A 118 31.22 -33.55 4.93
C ASP A 118 30.10 -33.52 3.88
N ASP A 119 30.09 -34.55 3.04
CA ASP A 119 28.94 -34.96 2.24
C ASP A 119 27.85 -35.55 3.17
N ALA A 120 27.00 -34.69 3.70
CA ALA A 120 25.69 -35.07 4.21
C ALA A 120 24.60 -34.77 3.16
N PRO A 121 23.63 -35.67 2.93
CA PRO A 121 22.64 -35.51 1.87
C PRO A 121 21.71 -34.32 2.17
N ARG A 122 21.79 -33.26 1.36
CA ARG A 122 20.91 -32.09 1.47
C ARG A 122 19.45 -32.50 1.24
N THR A 123 18.66 -32.45 2.30
CA THR A 123 17.20 -32.62 2.31
C THR A 123 16.53 -31.55 1.46
N LYS A 124 15.43 -31.91 0.79
CA LYS A 124 14.67 -31.07 -0.17
C LYS A 124 14.33 -29.70 0.44
N GLN A 125 15.03 -28.64 0.01
CA GLN A 125 14.80 -27.28 0.49
C GLN A 125 13.51 -26.70 -0.11
N GLY A 126 12.77 -25.91 0.66
CA GLY A 126 11.64 -25.11 0.17
C GLY A 126 12.10 -24.00 -0.78
N HIS A 127 11.17 -23.25 -1.35
CA HIS A 127 11.48 -22.18 -2.31
C HIS A 127 10.80 -20.86 -1.95
N TRP A 128 11.51 -19.75 -2.20
CA TRP A 128 11.00 -18.39 -2.07
C TRP A 128 10.56 -17.83 -3.42
N GLN A 129 9.51 -17.02 -3.40
CA GLN A 129 9.03 -16.21 -4.51
C GLN A 129 8.75 -14.77 -4.02
N GLN A 130 8.89 -13.80 -4.90
CA GLN A 130 8.52 -12.40 -4.65
C GLN A 130 7.56 -11.93 -5.73
N ILE A 131 6.38 -11.46 -5.32
CA ILE A 131 5.26 -11.11 -6.19
C ILE A 131 4.79 -9.72 -5.78
N GLY A 132 5.37 -8.69 -6.41
CA GLY A 132 5.16 -7.30 -5.99
C GLY A 132 5.53 -7.10 -4.52
N SER A 133 4.53 -6.78 -3.68
CA SER A 133 4.68 -6.59 -2.23
C SER A 133 4.40 -7.84 -1.39
N LEU A 134 4.40 -9.03 -2.00
CA LEU A 134 4.26 -10.32 -1.32
C LEU A 134 5.57 -11.11 -1.40
N LEU A 135 6.04 -11.60 -0.25
CA LEU A 135 7.02 -12.69 -0.19
C LEU A 135 6.29 -13.98 0.13
N LEU A 136 6.57 -15.03 -0.64
CA LEU A 136 5.97 -16.35 -0.49
C LEU A 136 7.08 -17.39 -0.32
N PHE A 137 7.01 -18.18 0.74
CA PHE A 137 7.82 -19.39 0.91
C PHE A 137 6.93 -20.61 0.87
N THR A 138 7.34 -21.66 0.16
CA THR A 138 6.65 -22.96 0.20
C THR A 138 7.65 -24.05 0.55
N ALA A 139 7.44 -24.73 1.69
CA ALA A 139 8.22 -25.90 2.06
C ALA A 139 8.04 -27.03 1.05
N ALA A 140 9.14 -27.74 0.76
CA ALA A 140 9.08 -28.89 -0.14
C ALA A 140 8.20 -30.01 0.46
N GLY A 141 7.38 -30.63 -0.40
CA GLY A 141 6.52 -31.74 0.01
C GLY A 141 5.30 -31.36 0.85
N LEU A 142 5.01 -30.07 1.03
CA LEU A 142 3.73 -29.63 1.62
C LEU A 142 2.59 -30.00 0.65
N PRO A 143 1.62 -30.85 1.04
CA PRO A 143 0.49 -31.17 0.18
C PRO A 143 -0.48 -29.99 0.09
N ASP A 144 -1.12 -29.87 -1.07
CA ASP A 144 -2.29 -29.02 -1.24
C ASP A 144 -3.49 -29.62 -0.50
N SER A 145 -4.43 -28.76 -0.06
CA SER A 145 -5.58 -29.22 0.72
C SER A 145 -6.77 -28.29 0.56
N SER A 146 -7.98 -28.87 0.66
CA SER A 146 -9.22 -28.10 0.81
C SER A 146 -9.38 -27.51 2.22
N LYS A 147 -8.61 -27.96 3.22
CA LYS A 147 -8.67 -27.45 4.59
C LYS A 147 -7.41 -26.66 4.91
N ILE A 148 -7.56 -25.38 5.22
CA ILE A 148 -6.44 -24.51 5.57
C ILE A 148 -6.49 -24.19 7.07
N ALA A 149 -5.36 -24.40 7.74
CA ALA A 149 -5.12 -23.89 9.08
C ALA A 149 -4.14 -22.71 8.96
N GLY A 150 -4.69 -21.50 8.99
CA GLY A 150 -3.91 -20.27 8.84
C GLY A 150 -3.46 -19.71 10.19
N PHE A 151 -2.24 -19.17 10.27
CA PHE A 151 -1.70 -18.59 11.49
C PHE A 151 -1.00 -17.26 11.22
N ASP A 152 -1.16 -16.28 12.10
CA ASP A 152 -0.18 -15.19 12.20
C ASP A 152 1.17 -15.72 12.73
N VAL A 153 2.24 -14.94 12.60
CA VAL A 153 3.58 -15.31 13.08
C VAL A 153 3.94 -14.61 14.39
N ASP A 154 4.05 -13.28 14.38
CA ASP A 154 4.59 -12.48 15.48
C ASP A 154 3.50 -12.24 16.55
N GLY A 155 3.61 -12.91 17.70
CA GLY A 155 2.57 -12.90 18.75
C GLY A 155 1.64 -14.11 18.69
N CYS A 156 1.77 -14.96 17.68
CA CYS A 156 0.97 -16.17 17.49
C CYS A 156 1.82 -17.46 17.48
N ILE A 157 2.78 -17.58 16.56
CA ILE A 157 3.71 -18.72 16.51
C ILE A 157 4.94 -18.44 17.36
N ILE A 158 5.43 -17.21 17.32
CA ILE A 158 6.63 -16.77 18.04
C ILE A 158 6.34 -15.54 18.92
N THR A 159 7.22 -15.31 19.89
CA THR A 159 7.32 -14.06 20.65
C THR A 159 8.79 -13.69 20.83
N THR A 160 9.09 -12.47 21.26
CA THR A 160 10.47 -12.07 21.60
C THR A 160 11.02 -12.87 22.78
N LYS A 161 12.31 -13.21 22.74
CA LYS A 161 13.04 -13.79 23.88
C LYS A 161 13.27 -12.73 24.95
N SER A 162 13.53 -11.50 24.53
CA SER A 162 13.80 -10.34 25.40
C SER A 162 12.60 -9.87 26.22
N GLY A 163 11.38 -10.28 25.85
CA GLY A 163 10.13 -9.81 26.46
C GLY A 163 9.74 -8.38 26.05
N LYS A 164 10.52 -7.73 25.17
CA LYS A 164 10.17 -6.43 24.59
C LYS A 164 9.10 -6.59 23.52
N VAL A 165 8.34 -5.52 23.27
CA VAL A 165 7.28 -5.51 22.24
C VAL A 165 7.85 -5.69 20.83
N PHE A 166 9.04 -5.14 20.57
CA PHE A 166 9.72 -5.28 19.29
C PHE A 166 11.03 -6.05 19.48
N PRO A 167 11.41 -6.92 18.52
CA PRO A 167 12.65 -7.68 18.61
C PRO A 167 13.86 -6.74 18.59
N THR A 168 14.87 -7.04 19.41
CA THR A 168 16.12 -6.26 19.45
C THR A 168 17.17 -6.74 18.45
N SER A 169 17.03 -7.95 17.93
CA SER A 169 17.92 -8.57 16.97
C SER A 169 17.17 -9.62 16.13
N PRO A 170 17.73 -10.10 15.00
CA PRO A 170 17.08 -11.12 14.17
C PRO A 170 16.77 -12.43 14.89
N ASP A 171 17.56 -12.77 15.91
CA ASP A 171 17.47 -13.98 16.73
C ASP A 171 16.65 -13.80 18.03
N ASP A 172 16.14 -12.58 18.29
CA ASP A 172 15.26 -12.25 19.42
C ASP A 172 13.83 -12.76 19.18
N TRP A 173 13.70 -14.07 19.08
CA TRP A 173 12.43 -14.78 18.97
C TRP A 173 12.53 -16.17 19.58
N ARG A 174 11.41 -16.66 20.12
CA ARG A 174 11.21 -18.04 20.58
C ARG A 174 9.80 -18.48 20.22
N ILE A 175 9.58 -19.80 20.16
CA ILE A 175 8.22 -20.34 20.04
C ILE A 175 7.38 -19.84 21.22
N LEU A 176 6.16 -19.37 20.94
CA LEU A 176 5.31 -18.72 21.93
C LEU A 176 4.85 -19.69 23.02
N PHE A 177 4.35 -20.86 22.63
CA PHE A 177 3.91 -21.93 23.53
C PHE A 177 4.50 -23.29 23.09
N PRO A 178 4.89 -24.16 24.04
CA PRO A 178 5.41 -25.49 23.70
C PRO A 178 4.38 -26.36 22.95
N GLU A 179 3.08 -26.11 23.11
CA GLU A 179 1.99 -26.81 22.46
C GLU A 179 1.88 -26.54 20.94
N ILE A 180 2.55 -25.50 20.42
CA ILE A 180 2.42 -25.10 19.02
C ILE A 180 2.88 -26.18 18.07
N GLN A 181 4.11 -26.69 18.25
CA GLN A 181 4.67 -27.71 17.37
C GLN A 181 3.79 -28.97 17.30
N PRO A 182 3.39 -29.62 18.41
CA PRO A 182 2.56 -30.82 18.35
C PRO A 182 1.16 -30.55 17.77
N ARG A 183 0.58 -29.35 18.00
CA ARG A 183 -0.71 -28.97 17.42
C ARG A 183 -0.62 -28.79 15.90
N LEU A 184 0.42 -28.13 15.39
CA LEU A 184 0.66 -27.98 13.95
C LEU A 184 0.93 -29.34 13.28
N ALA A 185 1.70 -30.21 13.93
CA ALA A 185 1.94 -31.57 13.44
C ALA A 185 0.64 -32.38 13.31
N SER A 186 -0.24 -32.28 14.31
CA SER A 186 -1.56 -32.93 14.29
C SER A 186 -2.45 -32.43 13.15
N LEU A 187 -2.43 -31.11 12.87
CA LEU A 187 -3.16 -30.53 11.74
C LEU A 187 -2.71 -31.10 10.40
N LEU A 188 -1.39 -31.14 10.15
CA LEU A 188 -0.84 -31.74 8.94
C LEU A 188 -1.26 -33.21 8.81
N LYS A 189 -1.21 -33.98 9.91
CA LYS A 189 -1.63 -35.39 9.94
C LYS A 189 -3.13 -35.56 9.65
N THR A 190 -3.96 -34.60 10.02
CA THR A 190 -5.43 -34.62 9.80
C THR A 190 -5.85 -33.98 8.47
N GLY A 191 -4.89 -33.70 7.59
CA GLY A 191 -5.12 -33.26 6.23
C GLY A 191 -5.27 -31.75 6.08
N TYR A 192 -4.94 -30.95 7.10
CA TYR A 192 -4.85 -29.50 6.94
C TYR A 192 -3.54 -29.11 6.26
N LYS A 193 -3.60 -28.15 5.34
CA LYS A 193 -2.43 -27.39 4.93
C LYS A 193 -2.20 -26.26 5.94
N VAL A 194 -1.02 -26.25 6.56
CA VAL A 194 -0.64 -25.21 7.52
C VAL A 194 0.01 -24.05 6.78
N VAL A 195 -0.55 -22.85 6.95
CA VAL A 195 -0.12 -21.64 6.25
C VAL A 195 0.09 -20.50 7.24
N PHE A 196 1.20 -19.79 7.13
CA PHE A 196 1.47 -18.60 7.91
C PHE A 196 1.19 -17.34 7.07
N PHE A 197 0.50 -16.37 7.65
CA PHE A 197 0.16 -15.09 7.03
C PHE A 197 0.66 -13.96 7.92
N THR A 198 1.64 -13.16 7.47
CA THR A 198 2.29 -12.16 8.32
C THR A 198 2.44 -10.79 7.66
N ASN A 199 2.32 -9.74 8.48
CA ASN A 199 2.36 -8.33 8.06
C ASN A 199 3.74 -7.69 8.34
N GLN A 200 4.63 -7.64 7.34
CA GLN A 200 6.04 -7.22 7.48
C GLN A 200 6.36 -5.86 6.84
N MET A 201 5.57 -4.82 7.17
CA MET A 201 5.74 -3.45 6.64
C MET A 201 7.09 -2.80 7.03
N GLY A 202 7.85 -3.40 7.94
CA GLY A 202 9.24 -2.99 8.21
C GLY A 202 10.12 -3.08 6.96
N ILE A 203 9.82 -4.00 6.05
CA ILE A 203 10.56 -4.22 4.81
C ILE A 203 10.44 -3.03 3.86
N SER A 204 9.22 -2.65 3.47
CA SER A 204 9.05 -1.48 2.57
C SER A 204 9.45 -0.15 3.21
N ARG A 205 9.59 -0.10 4.55
CA ARG A 205 10.07 1.07 5.29
C ARG A 205 11.60 1.10 5.46
N GLY A 206 12.32 0.13 4.91
CA GLY A 206 13.78 0.03 5.05
C GLY A 206 14.25 -0.28 6.49
N LYS A 207 13.35 -0.71 7.37
CA LYS A 207 13.66 -1.04 8.77
C LYS A 207 14.06 -2.51 8.97
N LEU A 208 13.73 -3.37 8.01
CA LEU A 208 14.05 -4.80 8.01
C LEU A 208 14.47 -5.20 6.60
N ARG A 209 15.65 -5.81 6.46
CA ARG A 209 16.08 -6.35 5.16
C ARG A 209 15.30 -7.63 4.83
N PRO A 210 14.82 -7.83 3.59
CA PRO A 210 14.10 -9.03 3.19
C PRO A 210 14.85 -10.33 3.51
N GLU A 211 16.16 -10.35 3.30
CA GLU A 211 17.01 -11.54 3.48
C GLU A 211 17.09 -11.95 4.96
N VAL A 212 17.15 -10.96 5.85
CA VAL A 212 17.12 -11.18 7.30
C VAL A 212 15.78 -11.76 7.74
N PHE A 213 14.68 -11.27 7.15
CA PHE A 213 13.36 -11.82 7.41
C PHE A 213 13.22 -13.26 6.88
N LYS A 214 13.70 -13.53 5.65
CA LYS A 214 13.67 -14.87 5.05
C LYS A 214 14.44 -15.88 5.91
N SER A 215 15.66 -15.53 6.33
CA SER A 215 16.46 -16.36 7.23
C SER A 215 15.75 -16.61 8.56
N LYS A 216 15.14 -15.59 9.19
CA LYS A 216 14.35 -15.79 10.41
C LYS A 216 13.19 -16.77 10.20
N VAL A 217 12.49 -16.69 9.06
CA VAL A 217 11.41 -17.64 8.74
C VAL A 217 11.97 -19.06 8.61
N GLU A 218 13.07 -19.25 7.88
CA GLU A 218 13.73 -20.55 7.73
C GLU A 218 14.15 -21.14 9.08
N ASP A 219 14.72 -20.34 9.99
CA ASP A 219 15.09 -20.79 11.34
C ASP A 219 13.88 -21.24 12.17
N ILE A 220 12.75 -20.53 12.05
CA ILE A 220 11.48 -20.91 12.70
C ILE A 220 11.00 -22.26 12.15
N LEU A 221 11.00 -22.42 10.83
CA LEU A 221 10.56 -23.66 10.19
C LEU A 221 11.49 -24.84 10.51
N GLN A 222 12.80 -24.60 10.59
CA GLN A 222 13.78 -25.59 11.03
C GLN A 222 13.54 -25.99 12.49
N THR A 223 13.17 -25.03 13.36
CA THR A 223 12.84 -25.31 14.76
C THR A 223 11.55 -26.15 14.88
N LEU A 224 10.54 -25.85 14.08
CA LEU A 224 9.27 -26.59 14.07
C LEU A 224 9.40 -27.98 13.43
N GLN A 225 10.32 -28.14 12.47
CA GLN A 225 10.53 -29.35 11.67
C GLN A 225 9.24 -29.81 10.96
N LEU A 226 8.46 -28.87 10.43
CA LEU A 226 7.20 -29.13 9.75
C LEU A 226 7.16 -28.44 8.37
N PRO A 227 6.58 -29.09 7.34
CA PRO A 227 6.33 -28.43 6.06
C PRO A 227 5.24 -27.37 6.24
N ILE A 228 5.57 -26.11 5.95
CA ILE A 228 4.68 -24.96 6.12
C ILE A 228 4.84 -24.02 4.92
N GLN A 229 3.76 -23.36 4.51
CA GLN A 229 3.79 -22.27 3.53
C GLN A 229 3.69 -20.92 4.24
N VAL A 230 4.43 -19.91 3.81
CA VAL A 230 4.47 -18.59 4.47
C VAL A 230 4.21 -17.49 3.46
N PHE A 231 3.23 -16.64 3.76
CA PHE A 231 2.89 -15.43 3.02
C PHE A 231 3.23 -14.22 3.89
N ALA A 232 4.07 -13.33 3.39
CA ALA A 232 4.45 -12.10 4.09
C ALA A 232 4.17 -10.86 3.23
N SER A 233 3.22 -10.04 3.66
CA SER A 233 2.98 -8.73 3.04
C SER A 233 4.08 -7.75 3.45
N THR A 234 4.79 -7.17 2.49
CA THR A 234 5.95 -6.29 2.77
C THR A 234 5.62 -4.81 2.73
N ALA A 235 4.46 -4.42 2.19
CA ALA A 235 4.01 -3.04 2.01
C ALA A 235 2.51 -2.88 2.28
N PRO A 236 1.96 -1.64 2.31
CA PRO A 236 0.51 -1.43 2.23
C PRO A 236 -0.08 -2.00 0.94
N GLY A 237 -1.37 -2.31 0.94
CA GLY A 237 -2.10 -2.78 -0.25
C GLY A 237 -2.88 -4.06 -0.01
N ILE A 238 -3.22 -4.75 -1.10
CA ILE A 238 -4.14 -5.90 -1.10
C ILE A 238 -3.64 -7.09 -0.27
N TYR A 239 -2.33 -7.28 -0.15
CA TYR A 239 -1.75 -8.37 0.62
C TYR A 239 -1.71 -8.09 2.13
N ARG A 240 -1.90 -6.83 2.57
CA ARG A 240 -1.77 -6.48 3.98
C ARG A 240 -3.06 -6.78 4.75
N LYS A 241 -2.99 -7.67 5.74
CA LYS A 241 -4.13 -7.95 6.64
C LYS A 241 -4.64 -6.64 7.27
N PRO A 242 -5.96 -6.39 7.32
CA PRO A 242 -7.04 -7.37 7.14
C PRO A 242 -7.54 -7.58 5.70
N VAL A 243 -6.91 -7.00 4.69
CA VAL A 243 -7.28 -7.28 3.29
C VAL A 243 -6.92 -8.72 2.94
N ILE A 244 -7.70 -9.35 2.06
CA ILE A 244 -7.69 -10.79 1.83
C ILE A 244 -6.73 -11.25 0.72
N GLY A 245 -5.91 -10.36 0.15
CA GLY A 245 -5.10 -10.68 -1.03
C GLY A 245 -4.11 -11.83 -0.83
N MET A 246 -3.58 -12.04 0.39
CA MET A 246 -2.73 -13.22 0.65
C MET A 246 -3.54 -14.52 0.59
N TRP A 247 -4.79 -14.50 1.07
CA TRP A 247 -5.70 -15.63 1.02
C TRP A 247 -6.19 -15.93 -0.40
N GLU A 248 -6.55 -14.89 -1.15
CA GLU A 248 -6.88 -15.03 -2.58
C GLU A 248 -5.71 -15.65 -3.35
N HIS A 249 -4.49 -15.15 -3.12
CA HIS A 249 -3.30 -15.72 -3.75
C HIS A 249 -3.06 -17.19 -3.38
N LEU A 250 -3.27 -17.55 -2.10
CA LEU A 250 -3.25 -18.96 -1.67
C LEU A 250 -4.23 -19.78 -2.51
N CYS A 251 -5.50 -19.40 -2.55
CA CYS A 251 -6.56 -20.17 -3.19
C CYS A 251 -6.35 -20.28 -4.72
N GLU A 252 -5.97 -19.18 -5.36
CA GLU A 252 -5.90 -19.11 -6.82
C GLU A 252 -4.58 -19.63 -7.40
N LYS A 253 -3.47 -19.44 -6.69
CA LYS A 253 -2.12 -19.60 -7.28
C LYS A 253 -1.22 -20.54 -6.51
N ALA A 254 -1.47 -20.76 -5.22
CA ALA A 254 -0.52 -21.43 -4.34
C ALA A 254 -1.11 -22.64 -3.58
N ASN A 255 -2.20 -23.22 -4.10
CA ASN A 255 -2.86 -24.42 -3.57
C ASN A 255 -3.13 -25.52 -4.61
N GLY A 256 -2.30 -25.58 -5.66
CA GLY A 256 -2.34 -26.68 -6.65
C GLY A 256 -3.68 -26.88 -7.37
N GLY A 257 -4.53 -25.84 -7.43
CA GLY A 257 -5.88 -25.93 -7.99
C GLY A 257 -6.92 -26.59 -7.08
N VAL A 258 -6.56 -27.01 -5.86
CA VAL A 258 -7.50 -27.55 -4.89
C VAL A 258 -8.36 -26.42 -4.32
N THR A 259 -9.68 -26.53 -4.50
CA THR A 259 -10.64 -25.56 -3.94
C THR A 259 -10.67 -25.67 -2.42
N VAL A 260 -10.52 -24.53 -1.74
CA VAL A 260 -10.56 -24.45 -0.28
C VAL A 260 -12.00 -24.43 0.22
N ASP A 261 -12.31 -25.29 1.20
CA ASP A 261 -13.53 -25.26 1.99
C ASP A 261 -13.32 -24.32 3.19
N VAL A 262 -13.85 -23.10 3.06
CA VAL A 262 -13.76 -22.06 4.10
C VAL A 262 -14.44 -22.49 5.40
N SER A 263 -15.51 -23.30 5.34
CA SER A 263 -16.26 -23.73 6.54
C SER A 263 -15.48 -24.70 7.43
N GLN A 264 -14.57 -25.47 6.83
CA GLN A 264 -13.67 -26.41 7.50
C GLN A 264 -12.29 -25.80 7.81
N SER A 265 -12.05 -24.56 7.36
CA SER A 265 -10.81 -23.84 7.53
C SER A 265 -10.92 -22.81 8.66
N PHE A 266 -9.78 -22.45 9.24
CA PHE A 266 -9.75 -21.47 10.34
C PHE A 266 -8.46 -20.64 10.30
N TYR A 267 -8.48 -19.54 11.04
CA TYR A 267 -7.36 -18.63 11.20
C TYR A 267 -7.09 -18.32 12.67
N VAL A 268 -5.81 -18.33 13.06
CA VAL A 268 -5.37 -18.02 14.42
C VAL A 268 -4.44 -16.82 14.42
N GLY A 269 -4.69 -15.82 15.27
CA GLY A 269 -3.83 -14.64 15.36
C GLY A 269 -4.07 -13.80 16.61
N ASP A 270 -3.07 -13.02 17.01
CA ASP A 270 -3.09 -12.28 18.27
C ASP A 270 -3.71 -10.88 18.13
N ALA A 271 -3.68 -10.30 16.92
CA ALA A 271 -4.30 -9.00 16.62
C ALA A 271 -5.82 -9.13 16.53
N ALA A 272 -6.44 -9.39 17.68
CA ALA A 272 -7.82 -9.84 17.82
C ALA A 272 -8.75 -8.78 18.43
N GLY A 273 -8.26 -7.56 18.68
CA GLY A 273 -9.06 -6.47 19.23
C GLY A 273 -9.52 -6.68 20.68
N ARG A 274 -8.76 -7.44 21.48
CA ARG A 274 -9.07 -7.66 22.91
C ARG A 274 -8.81 -6.39 23.74
N PRO A 275 -9.65 -6.08 24.75
CA PRO A 275 -9.50 -4.90 25.60
C PRO A 275 -8.33 -5.06 26.58
N ALA A 276 -7.95 -3.99 27.29
CA ALA A 276 -6.96 -4.11 28.35
C ALA A 276 -7.45 -5.07 29.46
N ASN A 277 -6.53 -5.80 30.07
CA ASN A 277 -6.81 -6.78 31.14
C ASN A 277 -7.70 -7.96 30.72
N TRP A 278 -7.68 -8.34 29.44
CA TRP A 278 -8.42 -9.50 28.95
C TRP A 278 -7.94 -10.84 29.56
N ALA A 279 -6.73 -10.87 30.13
CA ALA A 279 -6.20 -11.98 30.93
C ALA A 279 -5.19 -11.48 31.97
N PRO A 280 -4.89 -12.27 33.03
CA PRO A 280 -3.84 -11.94 34.00
C PRO A 280 -2.50 -11.59 33.32
N GLY A 281 -1.90 -10.46 33.71
CA GLY A 281 -0.66 -9.97 33.12
C GLY A 281 -0.81 -9.22 31.78
N LYS A 282 -1.95 -9.28 31.11
CA LYS A 282 -2.21 -8.58 29.83
C LYS A 282 -2.79 -7.18 30.07
N LYS A 283 -1.99 -6.29 30.62
CA LYS A 283 -2.41 -4.92 31.01
C LYS A 283 -2.78 -3.99 29.85
N LYS A 284 -2.38 -4.33 28.63
CA LYS A 284 -2.62 -3.52 27.42
C LYS A 284 -3.69 -4.20 26.56
N LYS A 285 -4.49 -3.40 25.88
CA LYS A 285 -5.34 -3.87 24.78
C LYS A 285 -4.47 -4.35 23.61
N ASP A 286 -5.04 -5.18 22.74
CA ASP A 286 -4.36 -5.58 21.51
C ASP A 286 -4.05 -4.34 20.65
N PHE A 287 -2.89 -4.35 19.99
CA PHE A 287 -2.43 -3.22 19.18
C PHE A 287 -3.28 -3.02 17.91
N SER A 288 -3.97 -4.06 17.46
CA SER A 288 -4.74 -4.12 16.22
C SER A 288 -5.86 -5.17 16.33
N CYS A 289 -6.79 -5.14 15.38
CA CYS A 289 -7.81 -6.17 15.16
C CYS A 289 -7.64 -6.85 13.78
N SER A 290 -6.44 -6.72 13.18
CA SER A 290 -6.19 -7.12 11.79
C SER A 290 -6.34 -8.61 11.52
N ASP A 291 -6.05 -9.48 12.49
CA ASP A 291 -6.16 -10.93 12.30
C ASP A 291 -7.60 -11.39 12.36
N ARG A 292 -8.35 -10.90 13.35
CA ARG A 292 -9.80 -11.16 13.45
C ARG A 292 -10.54 -10.63 12.23
N LEU A 293 -10.20 -9.42 11.77
CA LEU A 293 -10.81 -8.82 10.58
C LEU A 293 -10.39 -9.53 9.28
N PHE A 294 -9.17 -10.06 9.19
CA PHE A 294 -8.74 -10.89 8.06
C PHE A 294 -9.61 -12.14 7.95
N ALA A 295 -9.77 -12.88 9.07
CA ALA A 295 -10.67 -14.03 9.12
C ALA A 295 -12.12 -13.65 8.79
N LEU A 296 -12.61 -12.55 9.35
CA LEU A 296 -13.97 -12.04 9.10
C LEU A 296 -14.22 -11.72 7.62
N ASN A 297 -13.25 -11.11 6.94
CA ASN A 297 -13.38 -10.76 5.51
C ASN A 297 -13.39 -11.99 4.60
N ILE A 298 -12.77 -13.09 5.03
CA ILE A 298 -12.75 -14.37 4.29
C ILE A 298 -13.98 -15.22 4.64
N GLY A 299 -14.50 -15.09 5.86
CA GLY A 299 -15.53 -15.97 6.42
C GLY A 299 -14.95 -17.18 7.19
N LEU A 300 -13.70 -17.10 7.64
CA LEU A 300 -13.03 -18.17 8.41
C LEU A 300 -13.46 -18.16 9.87
N GLN A 301 -13.47 -19.35 10.49
CA GLN A 301 -13.48 -19.46 11.94
C GLN A 301 -12.21 -18.81 12.50
N PHE A 302 -12.33 -18.05 13.60
CA PHE A 302 -11.21 -17.32 14.18
C PHE A 302 -10.97 -17.71 15.64
N HIS A 303 -9.70 -17.91 15.98
CA HIS A 303 -9.26 -18.13 17.36
C HIS A 303 -8.07 -17.24 17.70
N THR A 304 -7.92 -16.90 18.97
CA THR A 304 -6.65 -16.36 19.48
C THR A 304 -5.65 -17.49 19.77
N PRO A 305 -4.33 -17.20 19.85
CA PRO A 305 -3.34 -18.23 20.16
C PRO A 305 -3.62 -18.95 21.48
N GLU A 306 -4.06 -18.21 22.50
CA GLU A 306 -4.41 -18.76 23.80
C GLU A 306 -5.66 -19.65 23.75
N GLU A 307 -6.69 -19.25 23.00
CA GLU A 307 -7.88 -20.08 22.77
C GLU A 307 -7.52 -21.39 22.06
N TYR A 308 -6.72 -21.30 20.99
CA TYR A 308 -6.44 -22.42 20.11
C TYR A 308 -5.42 -23.41 20.69
N PHE A 309 -4.26 -22.91 21.13
CA PHE A 309 -3.16 -23.77 21.57
C PHE A 309 -3.31 -24.21 23.03
N LEU A 310 -3.82 -23.33 23.90
CA LEU A 310 -3.92 -23.57 25.35
C LEU A 310 -5.33 -23.97 25.81
N GLY A 311 -6.34 -23.90 24.93
CA GLY A 311 -7.72 -24.23 25.28
C GLY A 311 -8.37 -23.22 26.23
N TRP A 312 -7.89 -21.97 26.25
CA TRP A 312 -8.48 -20.92 27.08
C TRP A 312 -9.88 -20.57 26.58
N LYS A 313 -10.71 -20.05 27.51
CA LYS A 313 -12.03 -19.52 27.13
C LYS A 313 -11.86 -18.30 26.22
N PRO A 314 -12.78 -18.09 25.25
CA PRO A 314 -12.75 -16.92 24.39
C PRO A 314 -12.69 -15.61 25.16
N ALA A 315 -11.76 -14.73 24.79
CA ALA A 315 -11.65 -13.40 25.38
C ALA A 315 -12.68 -12.45 24.74
N GLN A 316 -13.15 -11.47 25.52
CA GLN A 316 -13.95 -10.37 24.97
C GLN A 316 -13.13 -9.58 23.94
N PHE A 317 -13.79 -9.03 22.92
CA PHE A 317 -13.17 -8.22 21.88
C PHE A 317 -14.11 -7.12 21.40
N SER A 318 -13.55 -6.12 20.72
CA SER A 318 -14.33 -5.08 20.04
C SER A 318 -13.92 -4.98 18.57
N LEU A 319 -14.92 -4.90 17.69
CA LEU A 319 -14.71 -4.59 16.28
C LEU A 319 -14.62 -3.07 16.07
N PRO A 320 -14.04 -2.60 14.94
CA PRO A 320 -14.09 -1.19 14.60
C PRO A 320 -15.52 -0.66 14.55
N GLU A 321 -15.71 0.60 14.93
CA GLU A 321 -17.01 1.27 14.93
C GLU A 321 -17.65 1.30 13.54
N PHE A 322 -16.84 1.53 12.51
CA PHE A 322 -17.28 1.49 11.12
C PHE A 322 -17.19 0.07 10.55
N ASP A 323 -18.35 -0.47 10.14
CA ASP A 323 -18.47 -1.74 9.42
C ASP A 323 -18.86 -1.47 7.95
N PRO A 324 -17.94 -1.67 6.99
CA PRO A 324 -18.22 -1.40 5.58
C PRO A 324 -19.33 -2.29 4.99
N ARG A 325 -19.63 -3.44 5.62
CA ARG A 325 -20.71 -4.35 5.17
C ARG A 325 -22.10 -3.80 5.48
N LYS A 326 -22.19 -2.81 6.37
CA LYS A 326 -23.45 -2.14 6.75
C LYS A 326 -23.71 -0.88 5.91
N LEU A 327 -22.87 -0.59 4.91
CA LEU A 327 -23.13 0.52 3.99
C LEU A 327 -24.37 0.19 3.15
N ASP A 328 -25.36 1.08 3.21
CA ASP A 328 -26.57 0.97 2.42
C ASP A 328 -26.33 1.55 1.01
N SER A 329 -26.16 0.66 0.04
CA SER A 329 -26.02 1.02 -1.39
C SER A 329 -27.24 1.76 -1.98
N LYS A 330 -28.40 1.72 -1.30
CA LYS A 330 -29.63 2.41 -1.73
C LYS A 330 -29.84 3.72 -1.00
N ARG A 331 -28.91 4.11 -0.12
CA ARG A 331 -29.00 5.39 0.59
C ARG A 331 -29.00 6.53 -0.42
N ARG A 332 -29.92 7.47 -0.24
CA ARG A 332 -29.95 8.72 -1.01
C ARG A 332 -28.59 9.43 -0.94
N LEU A 333 -28.15 9.99 -2.06
CA LEU A 333 -26.84 10.65 -2.14
C LEU A 333 -26.77 11.92 -1.28
N TYR A 334 -27.87 12.67 -1.18
CA TYR A 334 -27.90 13.93 -0.45
C TYR A 334 -29.26 14.27 0.15
N ASP A 335 -29.25 15.23 1.08
CA ASP A 335 -30.42 15.88 1.66
C ASP A 335 -30.35 17.42 1.53
N PRO A 336 -31.50 18.09 1.36
CA PRO A 336 -32.84 17.51 1.19
C PRO A 336 -33.01 16.85 -0.20
N PRO A 337 -33.95 15.90 -0.38
CA PRO A 337 -34.02 15.06 -1.58
C PRO A 337 -34.46 15.81 -2.85
N ASP A 338 -35.15 16.93 -2.67
CA ASP A 338 -35.62 17.84 -3.72
C ASP A 338 -34.55 18.89 -4.11
N ALA A 339 -33.41 18.94 -3.41
CA ALA A 339 -32.32 19.84 -3.76
C ALA A 339 -31.72 19.48 -5.12
N SER A 340 -31.32 20.51 -5.87
CA SER A 340 -30.55 20.34 -7.10
C SER A 340 -29.06 20.45 -6.83
N LEU A 341 -28.27 19.52 -7.37
CA LEU A 341 -26.80 19.60 -7.28
C LEU A 341 -26.23 20.79 -8.06
N THR A 342 -26.96 21.34 -9.04
CA THR A 342 -26.52 22.47 -9.85
C THR A 342 -27.60 23.53 -9.99
N SER A 343 -27.20 24.76 -10.26
CA SER A 343 -28.05 25.90 -10.51
C SER A 343 -27.89 26.40 -11.96
N THR A 344 -28.97 26.94 -12.53
CA THR A 344 -28.92 27.67 -13.80
C THR A 344 -28.44 29.11 -13.62
N LYS A 345 -28.50 29.63 -12.39
CA LYS A 345 -27.93 30.93 -12.01
C LYS A 345 -26.49 30.74 -11.54
N GLN A 346 -25.67 31.75 -11.76
CA GLN A 346 -24.30 31.77 -11.28
C GLN A 346 -24.25 31.62 -9.75
N GLU A 347 -23.36 30.76 -9.25
CA GLU A 347 -23.21 30.47 -7.83
C GLU A 347 -21.79 30.02 -7.46
N VAL A 348 -21.50 29.99 -6.15
CA VAL A 348 -20.33 29.32 -5.58
C VAL A 348 -20.78 28.13 -4.74
N ILE A 349 -20.24 26.95 -5.01
CA ILE A 349 -20.42 25.75 -4.19
C ILE A 349 -19.13 25.49 -3.41
N VAL A 350 -19.22 25.43 -2.09
CA VAL A 350 -18.10 25.13 -1.18
C VAL A 350 -18.26 23.72 -0.63
N ALA A 351 -17.33 22.83 -0.96
CA ALA A 351 -17.28 21.48 -0.38
C ALA A 351 -16.74 21.53 1.05
N VAL A 352 -17.34 20.79 1.98
CA VAL A 352 -16.88 20.69 3.37
C VAL A 352 -16.83 19.22 3.76
N GLY A 353 -15.69 18.74 4.26
CA GLY A 353 -15.57 17.37 4.77
C GLY A 353 -14.17 16.77 4.70
N PHE A 354 -14.03 15.58 5.27
CA PHE A 354 -12.74 14.89 5.40
C PHE A 354 -12.04 14.65 4.05
N PRO A 355 -10.71 14.73 3.97
CA PRO A 355 -9.96 14.11 2.88
C PRO A 355 -10.35 12.63 2.75
N GLY A 356 -10.63 12.16 1.53
CA GLY A 356 -11.11 10.80 1.30
C GLY A 356 -12.62 10.60 1.53
N SER A 357 -13.41 11.65 1.77
CA SER A 357 -14.88 11.55 1.88
C SER A 357 -15.63 11.49 0.55
N GLY A 358 -14.94 11.44 -0.59
CA GLY A 358 -15.57 11.39 -1.93
C GLY A 358 -15.88 12.74 -2.59
N LYS A 359 -15.42 13.87 -2.02
CA LYS A 359 -15.72 15.23 -2.54
C LYS A 359 -15.33 15.43 -3.99
N SER A 360 -14.06 15.18 -4.30
CA SER A 360 -13.52 15.31 -5.64
C SER A 360 -14.27 14.42 -6.62
N THR A 361 -14.61 13.18 -6.24
CA THR A 361 -15.41 12.28 -7.07
C THR A 361 -16.80 12.87 -7.38
N LEU A 362 -17.51 13.36 -6.37
CA LEU A 362 -18.82 13.99 -6.58
C LEU A 362 -18.73 15.21 -7.50
N PHE A 363 -17.73 16.08 -7.27
CA PHE A 363 -17.56 17.30 -8.05
C PHE A 363 -17.22 16.98 -9.51
N GLN A 364 -16.26 16.08 -9.74
CA GLN A 364 -15.86 15.67 -11.09
C GLN A 364 -16.97 14.93 -11.85
N THR A 365 -17.83 14.20 -11.14
CA THR A 365 -18.89 13.41 -11.78
C THR A 365 -20.14 14.25 -12.06
N HIS A 366 -20.55 15.11 -11.14
CA HIS A 366 -21.87 15.76 -11.20
C HIS A 366 -21.83 17.27 -11.44
N ILE A 367 -20.74 17.96 -11.06
CA ILE A 367 -20.69 19.42 -11.04
C ILE A 367 -19.85 19.97 -12.19
N ILE A 368 -18.62 19.50 -12.34
CA ILE A 368 -17.69 19.99 -13.38
C ILE A 368 -18.19 19.76 -14.81
N PRO A 369 -18.82 18.62 -15.15
CA PRO A 369 -19.40 18.42 -16.47
C PRO A 369 -20.53 19.40 -16.83
N LYS A 370 -21.07 20.13 -15.84
CA LYS A 370 -22.09 21.17 -16.03
C LYS A 370 -21.50 22.57 -16.25
N GLY A 371 -20.18 22.69 -16.39
CA GLY A 371 -19.50 23.94 -16.75
C GLY A 371 -18.97 24.76 -15.57
N TYR A 372 -19.00 24.21 -14.35
CA TYR A 372 -18.46 24.90 -13.17
C TYR A 372 -16.94 25.00 -13.25
N ALA A 373 -16.39 26.13 -12.85
CA ALA A 373 -14.96 26.30 -12.65
C ALA A 373 -14.50 25.49 -11.44
N TYR A 374 -13.53 24.59 -11.64
CA TYR A 374 -12.98 23.77 -10.56
C TYR A 374 -11.84 24.50 -9.83
N VAL A 375 -12.04 24.76 -8.53
CA VAL A 375 -11.05 25.40 -7.65
C VAL A 375 -10.61 24.40 -6.59
N ASN A 376 -9.35 23.97 -6.66
CA ASN A 376 -8.78 22.98 -5.75
C ASN A 376 -7.34 23.39 -5.37
N ARG A 377 -7.07 23.43 -4.06
CA ARG A 377 -5.80 23.89 -3.50
C ARG A 377 -4.63 22.95 -3.80
N ASP A 378 -4.87 21.66 -3.95
CA ASP A 378 -3.81 20.69 -4.27
C ASP A 378 -3.27 20.88 -5.70
N ILE A 379 -4.08 21.48 -6.58
CA ILE A 379 -3.73 21.88 -7.94
C ILE A 379 -3.11 23.28 -7.94
N LEU A 380 -3.76 24.24 -7.29
CA LEU A 380 -3.38 25.65 -7.37
C LEU A 380 -2.21 26.03 -6.44
N GLY A 381 -2.00 25.29 -5.36
CA GLY A 381 -0.89 25.44 -4.40
C GLY A 381 -1.26 26.17 -3.11
N SER A 382 -1.85 27.37 -3.21
CA SER A 382 -2.20 28.20 -2.05
C SER A 382 -3.69 28.55 -1.97
N TRP A 383 -4.15 28.94 -0.78
CA TRP A 383 -5.54 29.36 -0.61
C TRP A 383 -5.81 30.71 -1.30
N GLN A 384 -4.81 31.59 -1.38
CA GLN A 384 -4.89 32.86 -2.09
C GLN A 384 -5.13 32.64 -3.58
N GLN A 385 -4.38 31.71 -4.19
CA GLN A 385 -4.59 31.32 -5.58
C GLN A 385 -5.98 30.71 -5.81
N CYS A 386 -6.53 29.99 -4.82
CA CYS A 386 -7.91 29.49 -4.90
C CYS A 386 -8.93 30.64 -4.91
N VAL A 387 -8.75 31.63 -4.02
CA VAL A 387 -9.61 32.83 -3.96
C VAL A 387 -9.56 33.60 -5.28
N SER A 388 -8.35 33.91 -5.78
CA SER A 388 -8.20 34.62 -7.06
C SER A 388 -8.77 33.83 -8.26
N ALA A 389 -8.66 32.50 -8.25
CA ALA A 389 -9.28 31.66 -9.28
C ALA A 389 -10.82 31.69 -9.21
N CYS A 390 -11.38 31.70 -7.99
CA CYS A 390 -12.82 31.86 -7.76
C CYS A 390 -13.31 33.21 -8.30
N GLU A 391 -12.68 34.32 -7.89
CA GLU A 391 -13.03 35.68 -8.33
C GLU A 391 -12.99 35.82 -9.85
N ARG A 392 -11.93 35.30 -10.49
CA ARG A 392 -11.78 35.36 -11.94
C ARG A 392 -12.87 34.58 -12.65
N ALA A 393 -13.18 33.36 -12.20
CA ALA A 393 -14.24 32.55 -12.80
C ALA A 393 -15.62 33.22 -12.67
N LEU A 394 -15.89 33.88 -11.54
CA LEU A 394 -17.12 34.64 -11.36
C LEU A 394 -17.19 35.86 -12.30
N LYS A 395 -16.10 36.60 -12.47
CA LYS A 395 -16.02 37.71 -13.45
C LYS A 395 -16.24 37.24 -14.90
N GLU A 396 -15.83 36.01 -15.21
CA GLU A 396 -16.07 35.35 -16.51
C GLU A 396 -17.50 34.79 -16.66
N GLY A 397 -18.39 35.01 -15.69
CA GLY A 397 -19.78 34.55 -15.74
C GLY A 397 -19.99 33.06 -15.43
N ARG A 398 -18.95 32.35 -14.94
CA ARG A 398 -19.03 30.92 -14.60
C ARG A 398 -19.37 30.70 -13.13
N SER A 399 -20.14 29.65 -12.82
CA SER A 399 -20.29 29.15 -11.45
C SER A 399 -18.98 28.49 -10.99
N VAL A 400 -18.75 28.43 -9.68
CA VAL A 400 -17.49 27.92 -9.10
C VAL A 400 -17.75 26.77 -8.16
N ALA A 401 -16.93 25.72 -8.26
CA ALA A 401 -16.95 24.58 -7.36
C ALA A 401 -15.60 24.52 -6.61
N VAL A 402 -15.62 24.82 -5.31
CA VAL A 402 -14.45 24.85 -4.43
C VAL A 402 -14.29 23.49 -3.73
N ASP A 403 -13.45 22.63 -4.29
CA ASP A 403 -13.12 21.31 -3.73
C ASP A 403 -11.87 21.37 -2.87
N ASN A 404 -12.07 21.80 -1.62
CA ASN A 404 -11.07 21.76 -0.55
C ASN A 404 -11.70 21.11 0.69
N THR A 405 -10.93 20.90 1.76
CA THR A 405 -11.47 20.37 3.02
C THR A 405 -12.39 21.35 3.75
N ASN A 406 -12.04 22.64 3.71
CA ASN A 406 -12.76 23.77 4.31
C ASN A 406 -13.29 23.48 5.74
N PRO A 407 -12.41 23.08 6.68
CA PRO A 407 -12.82 22.49 7.95
C PRO A 407 -13.44 23.49 8.93
N ASP A 408 -13.05 24.77 8.87
CA ASP A 408 -13.41 25.80 9.84
C ASP A 408 -14.09 27.01 9.17
N PRO A 409 -14.81 27.87 9.94
CA PRO A 409 -15.51 29.03 9.40
C PRO A 409 -14.58 30.05 8.74
N GLU A 410 -13.36 30.22 9.26
CA GLU A 410 -12.38 31.15 8.68
C GLU A 410 -11.99 30.75 7.24
N SER A 411 -11.79 29.45 7.02
CA SER A 411 -11.48 28.90 5.70
C SER A 411 -12.64 29.06 4.72
N ARG A 412 -13.88 28.85 5.18
CA ARG A 412 -15.11 28.99 4.37
C ARG A 412 -15.43 30.44 4.05
N LYS A 413 -15.24 31.34 5.03
CA LYS A 413 -15.49 32.78 4.91
C LYS A 413 -14.79 33.39 3.69
N ARG A 414 -13.59 32.94 3.35
CA ARG A 414 -12.83 33.39 2.17
C ARG A 414 -13.61 33.26 0.85
N TYR A 415 -14.43 32.22 0.70
CA TYR A 415 -15.22 32.00 -0.51
C TYR A 415 -16.61 32.62 -0.40
N ILE A 416 -17.17 32.69 0.82
CA ILE A 416 -18.42 33.41 1.10
C ILE A 416 -18.25 34.90 0.79
N ASP A 417 -17.16 35.52 1.22
CA ASP A 417 -16.87 36.94 0.99
C ASP A 417 -16.73 37.25 -0.52
N VAL A 418 -16.11 36.35 -1.29
CA VAL A 418 -16.03 36.44 -2.77
C VAL A 418 -17.43 36.37 -3.40
N SER A 419 -18.25 35.41 -2.94
CA SER A 419 -19.62 35.24 -3.43
C SER A 419 -20.48 36.48 -3.17
N GLN A 420 -20.40 37.02 -1.95
CA GLN A 420 -21.12 38.23 -1.54
C GLN A 420 -20.68 39.46 -2.34
N SER A 421 -19.37 39.64 -2.52
CA SER A 421 -18.82 40.74 -3.32
C SER A 421 -19.25 40.70 -4.79
N ALA A 422 -19.45 39.49 -5.33
CA ALA A 422 -19.94 39.28 -6.68
C ALA A 422 -21.49 39.28 -6.79
N GLY A 423 -22.21 39.36 -5.67
CA GLY A 423 -23.68 39.34 -5.65
C GLY A 423 -24.29 37.99 -6.07
N VAL A 424 -23.56 36.88 -5.91
CA VAL A 424 -24.02 35.52 -6.27
C VAL A 424 -24.26 34.67 -5.02
N PRO A 425 -25.19 33.69 -5.04
CA PRO A 425 -25.41 32.77 -3.92
C PRO A 425 -24.21 31.87 -3.65
N CYS A 426 -23.99 31.55 -2.37
CA CYS A 426 -22.98 30.59 -1.92
C CYS A 426 -23.67 29.40 -1.25
N ARG A 427 -23.52 28.18 -1.79
CA ARG A 427 -24.04 26.95 -1.19
C ARG A 427 -22.92 26.12 -0.57
N CYS A 428 -23.26 25.36 0.46
CA CYS A 428 -22.35 24.42 1.11
C CYS A 428 -22.76 22.98 0.79
N PHE A 429 -21.81 22.16 0.34
CA PHE A 429 -21.98 20.71 0.25
C PHE A 429 -21.22 20.08 1.41
N ASN A 430 -21.94 19.73 2.48
CA ASN A 430 -21.39 19.15 3.69
C ASN A 430 -21.36 17.62 3.60
N PHE A 431 -20.19 17.05 3.40
CA PHE A 431 -20.00 15.60 3.31
C PHE A 431 -20.02 14.98 4.70
N THR A 432 -21.00 14.10 4.94
CA THR A 432 -21.29 13.53 6.26
C THR A 432 -20.41 12.33 6.60
N ALA A 433 -19.43 11.98 5.76
CA ALA A 433 -18.54 10.85 6.00
C ALA A 433 -17.85 11.00 7.36
N SER A 434 -17.91 9.97 8.20
CA SER A 434 -17.17 9.94 9.45
C SER A 434 -15.66 9.84 9.20
N LEU A 435 -14.85 10.12 10.23
CA LEU A 435 -13.41 9.95 10.15
C LEU A 435 -13.02 8.51 9.77
N GLU A 436 -13.72 7.51 10.30
CA GLU A 436 -13.42 6.11 10.02
C GLU A 436 -13.85 5.69 8.61
N GLN A 437 -14.98 6.22 8.10
CA GLN A 437 -15.39 6.05 6.70
C GLN A 437 -14.37 6.67 5.74
N ALA A 438 -13.95 7.90 6.00
CA ALA A 438 -12.97 8.59 5.17
C ALA A 438 -11.60 7.89 5.21
N LYS A 439 -11.15 7.40 6.38
CA LYS A 439 -9.93 6.57 6.49
C LYS A 439 -10.06 5.26 5.73
N HIS A 440 -11.22 4.59 5.81
CA HIS A 440 -11.47 3.37 5.05
C HIS A 440 -11.37 3.63 3.55
N ASN A 441 -12.11 4.61 3.04
CA ASN A 441 -12.09 4.96 1.62
C ASN A 441 -10.69 5.37 1.14
N ASN A 442 -9.96 6.13 1.96
CA ASN A 442 -8.57 6.51 1.68
C ASN A 442 -7.65 5.27 1.55
N ARG A 443 -7.84 4.24 2.39
CA ARG A 443 -7.10 2.98 2.26
C ARG A 443 -7.45 2.21 0.98
N VAL A 444 -8.73 2.21 0.58
CA VAL A 444 -9.18 1.59 -0.67
C VAL A 444 -8.56 2.29 -1.88
N LEU A 445 -8.51 3.63 -1.85
CA LEU A 445 -7.97 4.46 -2.93
C LEU A 445 -6.44 4.62 -2.91
N GLY A 446 -5.76 4.16 -1.87
CA GLY A 446 -4.29 4.25 -1.74
C GLY A 446 -3.73 5.65 -1.48
N VAL A 447 -4.51 6.57 -0.88
CA VAL A 447 -4.10 7.96 -0.63
C VAL A 447 -3.39 8.09 0.76
N LEU A 448 -2.73 9.21 1.06
CA LEU A 448 -2.03 9.40 2.34
C LEU A 448 -2.97 9.78 3.50
N LEU A 449 -2.77 9.13 4.65
CA LEU A 449 -3.44 9.41 5.94
C LEU A 449 -3.03 10.74 6.60
N GLN A 450 -1.96 11.39 6.14
CA GLN A 450 -1.42 12.60 6.78
C GLN A 450 -2.31 13.83 6.59
N LEU A 451 -3.36 13.73 5.76
CA LEU A 451 -4.30 14.82 5.47
C LEU A 451 -5.36 15.01 6.57
N PHE A 452 -5.55 14.05 7.49
CA PHE A 452 -6.58 14.15 8.52
C PHE A 452 -6.27 15.16 9.63
N TYR A 453 -5.03 15.65 9.76
CA TYR A 453 -4.65 16.59 10.82
C TYR A 453 -5.38 17.94 10.73
N SER A 454 -5.71 18.42 9.52
CA SER A 454 -6.45 19.68 9.35
C SER A 454 -7.87 19.62 9.90
N MET A 455 -8.42 18.40 10.07
CA MET A 455 -9.79 18.18 10.54
C MET A 455 -9.91 18.26 12.07
N LYS A 456 -8.82 18.44 12.81
CA LYS A 456 -8.89 18.78 14.25
C LYS A 456 -9.62 20.11 14.52
N LYS A 457 -9.66 21.00 13.51
CA LYS A 457 -10.36 22.28 13.56
C LYS A 457 -11.79 22.21 12.99
N PHE A 458 -12.31 21.01 12.72
CA PHE A 458 -13.60 20.88 12.06
C PHE A 458 -14.73 21.50 12.88
N VAL A 459 -15.47 22.41 12.25
CA VAL A 459 -16.71 22.99 12.76
C VAL A 459 -17.77 22.80 11.68
N ALA A 460 -18.88 22.16 12.06
CA ALA A 460 -20.00 21.93 11.15
C ALA A 460 -20.47 23.25 10.52
N PRO A 461 -20.75 23.28 9.20
CA PRO A 461 -21.19 24.50 8.54
C PRO A 461 -22.59 24.90 8.99
N SER A 462 -22.86 26.20 9.09
CA SER A 462 -24.18 26.74 9.42
C SER A 462 -24.62 27.85 8.45
N LEU A 463 -25.93 28.03 8.29
CA LEU A 463 -26.50 29.09 7.44
C LEU A 463 -26.07 30.49 7.93
N SER A 464 -25.81 30.66 9.23
CA SER A 464 -25.34 31.92 9.81
C SER A 464 -23.96 32.37 9.30
N GLU A 465 -23.19 31.49 8.64
CA GLU A 465 -21.94 31.87 7.99
C GLU A 465 -22.17 32.68 6.70
N GLY A 466 -23.39 32.67 6.16
CA GLY A 466 -23.73 33.34 4.89
C GLY A 466 -23.96 32.40 3.72
N PHE A 467 -24.13 31.09 3.97
CA PHE A 467 -24.58 30.15 2.95
C PHE A 467 -26.07 30.31 2.68
N SER A 468 -26.48 30.29 1.41
CA SER A 468 -27.89 30.30 1.01
C SER A 468 -28.58 28.95 1.22
N GLU A 469 -27.81 27.86 1.17
CA GLU A 469 -28.29 26.48 1.36
C GLU A 469 -27.13 25.58 1.81
N ILE A 470 -27.44 24.55 2.60
CA ILE A 470 -26.48 23.49 2.97
C ILE A 470 -27.06 22.14 2.59
N LEU A 471 -26.45 21.47 1.61
CA LEU A 471 -26.76 20.09 1.26
C LEU A 471 -25.92 19.14 2.12
N GLN A 472 -26.55 18.13 2.70
CA GLN A 472 -25.84 17.05 3.38
C GLN A 472 -25.54 15.96 2.35
N ILE A 473 -24.27 15.71 2.03
CA ILE A 473 -23.86 14.65 1.10
C ILE A 473 -23.50 13.40 1.91
N HIS A 474 -24.27 12.33 1.72
CA HIS A 474 -24.08 11.08 2.43
C HIS A 474 -22.91 10.27 1.86
N PHE A 475 -22.21 9.56 2.74
CA PHE A 475 -21.17 8.62 2.33
C PHE A 475 -21.81 7.36 1.75
N GLY A 476 -21.44 7.02 0.51
CA GLY A 476 -21.97 5.89 -0.26
C GLY A 476 -21.17 5.58 -1.50
#